data_AF-A0A356SHT1-F1
#
_entry.id   AF-A0A356SHT1-F1
#
_cell.length_a   1.000
_cell.length_b   1.000
_cell.length_c   1.000
_cell.angle_alpha   90.00
_cell.angle_beta   90.00
_cell.angle_gamma   90.00
#
_symmetry.space_group_name_H-M   'P 1'
#
loop_
_entity.id
_entity.type
_entity.pdbx_description
1 polymer ?
#
loop_
_entity_poly.entity_id
_entity_poly.type
_entity_poly.pdbx_seq_one_letter_code
_entity_poly.pdbx_strand_id
1 'polypeptide(L)'
;MDFSDVVIDQIKSPLDVLCADLMKAGELDQYLFFNGVSEMIGDATDEGAVMMGCIELGRCAFLGFQFTPDVEFQVTKILDHAIDLSSIMSADSLQ
;
A
#
# COMPACT_ATOMS: atom_id res chain seq x y z
N MET A 1 7.77 10.72 -15.47
CA MET A 1 6.87 9.65 -15.00
C MET A 1 5.69 10.36 -14.38
N ASP A 2 4.46 9.99 -14.74
CA ASP A 2 3.27 10.59 -14.13
C ASP A 2 3.16 10.15 -12.66
N PHE A 3 2.52 10.94 -11.80
CA PHE A 3 2.29 10.57 -10.39
C PHE A 3 1.54 9.24 -10.31
N SER A 4 0.49 9.08 -11.12
CA SER A 4 -0.30 7.85 -11.20
C SER A 4 0.56 6.64 -11.58
N ASP A 5 1.47 6.78 -12.55
CA ASP A 5 2.42 5.73 -12.94
C ASP A 5 3.32 5.31 -11.76
N VAL A 6 3.83 6.29 -11.01
CA VAL A 6 4.70 6.04 -9.84
C VAL A 6 3.93 5.28 -8.75
N VAL A 7 2.70 5.70 -8.45
CA VAL A 7 1.86 5.04 -7.44
C VAL A 7 1.49 3.63 -7.88
N ILE A 8 1.15 3.43 -9.15
CA ILE A 8 0.82 2.09 -9.66
C ILE A 8 2.02 1.16 -9.59
N ASP A 9 3.22 1.63 -9.97
CA ASP A 9 4.43 0.81 -9.96
C ASP A 9 4.92 0.49 -8.54
N GLN A 10 4.92 1.49 -7.64
CA GLN A 10 5.55 1.36 -6.32
C GLN A 10 4.61 0.90 -5.21
N ILE A 11 3.30 1.13 -5.35
CA ILE A 11 2.32 0.80 -4.32
C ILE A 11 1.31 -0.21 -4.84
N LYS A 12 0.54 0.13 -5.87
CA LYS A 12 -0.64 -0.68 -6.26
C LYS A 12 -0.25 -2.06 -6.78
N SER A 13 0.69 -2.14 -7.72
CA SER A 13 1.10 -3.42 -8.31
C SER A 13 1.72 -4.36 -7.26
N PRO A 14 2.62 -3.90 -6.36
CA PRO A 14 3.07 -4.69 -5.22
C PRO A 14 1.94 -5.11 -4.28
N LEU A 15 0.98 -4.22 -4.01
CA LEU A 15 -0.16 -4.50 -3.15
C LEU A 15 -1.09 -5.58 -3.74
N ASP A 16 -1.31 -5.56 -5.05
CA ASP A 16 -2.10 -6.56 -5.77
C ASP A 16 -1.40 -7.94 -5.76
N VAL A 17 -0.06 -7.95 -5.90
CA VAL A 17 0.75 -9.18 -5.74
C VAL A 17 0.65 -9.74 -4.32
N LEU A 18 0.80 -8.87 -3.31
CA LEU A 18 0.62 -9.25 -1.91
C LEU A 18 -0.77 -9.85 -1.66
N CYS A 19 -1.83 -9.22 -2.17
CA CYS A 19 -3.19 -9.73 -2.04
C CYS A 19 -3.35 -11.12 -2.66
N ALA A 20 -2.76 -11.35 -3.83
CA ALA A 20 -2.78 -12.67 -4.47
C ALA A 20 -2.06 -13.74 -3.63
N ASP A 21 -0.94 -13.40 -2.99
CA ASP A 21 -0.18 -14.33 -2.16
C ASP A 21 -0.89 -14.62 -0.82
N LEU A 22 -1.48 -13.62 -0.18
CA LEU A 22 -2.32 -13.77 1.01
C LEU A 22 -3.52 -14.68 0.75
N MET A 23 -4.18 -14.50 -0.41
CA MET A 23 -5.29 -15.38 -0.83
C MET A 23 -4.85 -16.83 -1.03
N LYS A 24 -3.68 -17.07 -1.63
CA LYS A 24 -3.12 -18.42 -1.78
C LYS A 24 -2.76 -19.05 -0.42
N ALA A 25 -2.29 -18.25 0.52
CA ALA A 25 -1.94 -18.68 1.88
C ALA A 25 -3.17 -18.93 2.78
N GLY A 26 -4.36 -18.48 2.37
CA GLY A 26 -5.57 -18.54 3.20
C GLY A 26 -5.59 -17.49 4.32
N GLU A 27 -4.75 -16.46 4.22
CA GLU A 27 -4.62 -15.34 5.14
C GLU A 27 -5.71 -14.28 4.84
N LEU A 28 -6.97 -14.66 5.08
CA LEU A 28 -8.14 -13.90 4.62
C LEU A 28 -8.30 -12.54 5.32
N ASP A 29 -7.97 -12.44 6.61
CA ASP A 29 -8.10 -11.17 7.35
C ASP A 29 -7.10 -10.13 6.85
N GLN A 30 -5.85 -10.55 6.61
CA GLN A 30 -4.80 -9.74 6.00
C GLN A 30 -5.20 -9.34 4.59
N TYR A 31 -5.67 -10.29 3.78
CA TYR A 31 -6.13 -10.03 2.42
C TYR A 31 -7.23 -8.97 2.39
N LEU A 32 -8.28 -9.10 3.21
CA LEU A 32 -9.39 -8.15 3.24
C LEU A 32 -8.93 -6.73 3.55
N PHE A 33 -7.96 -6.60 4.46
CA PHE A 33 -7.36 -5.31 4.78
C PHE A 33 -6.59 -4.72 3.59
N PHE A 34 -5.60 -5.45 3.05
CA PHE A 34 -4.75 -4.93 1.97
C PHE A 34 -5.51 -4.72 0.66
N ASN A 35 -6.49 -5.57 0.36
CA ASN A 35 -7.37 -5.38 -0.80
C ASN A 35 -8.23 -4.13 -0.62
N GLY A 36 -8.77 -3.89 0.58
CA GLY A 36 -9.52 -2.66 0.88
C GLY A 36 -8.69 -1.39 0.66
N VAL A 37 -7.40 -1.44 1.00
CA VAL A 37 -6.45 -0.36 0.68
C VAL A 37 -6.22 -0.23 -0.83
N SER A 38 -6.02 -1.32 -1.57
CA SER A 38 -5.80 -1.25 -3.03
C SER A 38 -7.01 -0.63 -3.74
N GLU A 39 -8.22 -0.99 -3.31
CA GLU A 39 -9.47 -0.40 -3.82
C GLU A 39 -9.59 1.09 -3.46
N MET A 40 -9.16 1.49 -2.26
CA MET A 40 -9.14 2.90 -1.85
C MET A 40 -8.21 3.75 -2.75
N ILE A 41 -7.05 3.21 -3.13
CA ILE A 41 -6.10 3.87 -4.03
C ILE A 41 -6.66 3.99 -5.46
N GLY A 42 -7.53 3.07 -5.88
CA GLY A 42 -8.20 3.13 -7.18
C GLY A 42 -7.21 3.08 -8.34
N ASP A 43 -7.41 3.96 -9.33
CA ASP A 43 -6.53 4.13 -10.49
C ASP A 43 -5.37 5.13 -10.24
N ALA A 44 -5.18 5.55 -8.99
CA ALA A 44 -4.17 6.51 -8.56
C ALA A 44 -4.25 7.90 -9.22
N THR A 45 -5.43 8.28 -9.74
CA THR A 45 -5.66 9.63 -10.30
C THR A 45 -6.05 10.66 -9.24
N ASP A 46 -6.54 10.22 -8.09
CA ASP A 46 -6.88 11.05 -6.94
C ASP A 46 -5.77 10.98 -5.88
N GLU A 47 -4.93 12.02 -5.84
CA GLU A 47 -3.85 12.16 -4.84
C GLU A 47 -4.35 12.07 -3.39
N GLY A 48 -5.56 12.57 -3.10
CA GLY A 48 -6.14 12.50 -1.76
C GLY A 48 -6.49 11.07 -1.38
N ALA A 49 -7.05 10.30 -2.32
CA ALA A 49 -7.33 8.88 -2.12
C ALA A 49 -6.03 8.07 -1.95
N VAL A 50 -4.98 8.38 -2.72
CA VAL A 50 -3.66 7.77 -2.58
C VAL A 50 -3.05 8.05 -1.21
N MET A 51 -3.11 9.29 -0.73
CA MET A 51 -2.60 9.66 0.59
C MET A 51 -3.35 8.93 1.71
N MET A 52 -4.68 8.86 1.63
CA MET A 52 -5.50 8.10 2.57
C MET A 52 -5.14 6.60 2.55
N GLY A 53 -4.91 6.03 1.37
CA GLY A 53 -4.43 4.66 1.21
C GLY A 53 -3.07 4.43 1.89
N CYS A 54 -2.12 5.36 1.72
CA CYS A 54 -0.80 5.29 2.36
C CYS A 54 -0.89 5.38 3.90
N ILE A 55 -1.76 6.24 4.42
CA ILE A 55 -2.02 6.33 5.87
C ILE A 55 -2.64 5.04 6.39
N GLU A 56 -3.63 4.51 5.67
CA GLU A 56 -4.31 3.27 6.06
C GLU A 56 -3.35 2.07 6.03
N LEU A 57 -2.42 1.99 5.07
CA LEU A 57 -1.35 0.97 5.06
C LEU A 57 -0.59 0.93 6.38
N GLY A 58 -0.22 2.10 6.92
CA GLY A 58 0.48 2.19 8.21
C GLY A 58 -0.30 1.60 9.38
N ARG A 59 -1.62 1.47 9.27
CA ARG A 59 -2.46 0.85 10.31
C ARG A 59 -2.19 -0.64 10.47
N CYS A 60 -1.64 -1.32 9.47
CA CYS A 60 -1.39 -2.76 9.52
C CYS A 60 -0.48 -3.16 10.70
N ALA A 61 0.46 -2.28 11.09
CA ALA A 61 1.36 -2.49 12.22
C ALA A 61 0.63 -2.60 13.58
N PHE A 62 -0.60 -2.10 13.67
CA PHE A 62 -1.40 -2.07 14.89
C PHE A 62 -2.52 -3.14 14.92
N LEU A 63 -2.67 -3.92 13.84
CA LEU A 63 -3.74 -4.91 13.72
C LEU A 63 -3.37 -6.30 14.28
N GLY A 64 -2.12 -6.50 14.68
CA GLY A 64 -1.66 -7.76 15.25
C GLY A 64 -1.57 -8.90 14.22
N PHE A 65 -1.54 -8.58 12.92
CA PHE A 65 -1.34 -9.56 11.86
C PHE A 65 -0.03 -10.32 12.06
N GLN A 66 -0.09 -11.63 11.86
CA GLN A 66 1.08 -12.48 11.76
C GLN A 66 1.31 -12.75 10.29
N PHE A 67 2.52 -12.49 9.83
CA PHE A 67 2.93 -12.69 8.45
C PHE A 67 3.98 -13.79 8.39
N THR A 68 3.99 -14.53 7.28
CA THR A 68 5.17 -15.32 6.92
C THR A 68 6.34 -14.38 6.58
N PRO A 69 7.61 -14.82 6.69
CA PRO A 69 8.75 -13.96 6.40
C PRO A 69 8.73 -13.31 5.00
N ASP A 70 8.24 -14.04 4.00
CA ASP A 70 8.13 -13.52 2.63
C ASP A 70 7.06 -12.42 2.53
N VAL A 71 5.92 -12.61 3.18
CA VAL A 71 4.83 -11.62 3.23
C VAL A 71 5.25 -10.39 4.04
N GLU A 72 5.92 -10.58 5.17
CA GLU A 72 6.45 -9.50 5.99
C GLU A 72 7.40 -8.61 5.17
N PHE A 73 8.31 -9.22 4.41
CA PHE A 73 9.22 -8.49 3.53
C PHE A 73 8.47 -7.69 2.44
N GLN A 74 7.41 -8.24 1.85
CA GLN A 74 6.57 -7.52 0.88
C GLN A 74 5.87 -6.32 1.53
N VAL A 75 5.27 -6.52 2.70
CA VAL A 75 4.58 -5.47 3.46
C VAL A 75 5.56 -4.34 3.83
N THR A 76 6.76 -4.68 4.32
CA THR A 76 7.78 -3.68 4.65
C THR A 76 8.16 -2.83 3.44
N LYS A 77 8.39 -3.44 2.27
CA LYS A 77 8.70 -2.68 1.05
C LYS A 77 7.58 -1.72 0.64
N ILE A 78 6.34 -2.18 0.71
CA ILE A 78 5.18 -1.34 0.38
C ILE A 78 5.08 -0.15 1.35
N LEU A 79 5.33 -0.38 2.64
CA LEU A 79 5.34 0.68 3.65
C LEU A 79 6.48 1.69 3.43
N ASP A 80 7.68 1.22 3.10
CA ASP A 80 8.81 2.11 2.79
C ASP A 80 8.49 3.02 1.60
N HIS A 81 7.93 2.44 0.52
CA HIS A 81 7.47 3.23 -0.64
C HIS A 81 6.35 4.22 -0.30
N ALA A 82 5.40 3.83 0.56
CA ALA A 82 4.32 4.70 1.00
C ALA A 82 4.84 5.90 1.81
N ILE A 83 5.88 5.69 2.64
CA ILE A 83 6.55 6.75 3.41
C ILE A 83 7.28 7.72 2.47
N ASP A 84 8.01 7.20 1.50
CA ASP A 84 8.72 8.01 0.50
C ASP A 84 7.74 8.86 -0.31
N LEU A 85 6.66 8.25 -0.79
CA LEU A 85 5.60 8.94 -1.54
C LEU A 85 4.95 10.03 -0.69
N SER A 86 4.59 9.72 0.55
CA SER A 86 4.01 10.69 1.48
C SER A 86 4.95 11.87 1.73
N SER A 87 6.26 11.61 1.80
CA SER A 87 7.28 12.64 1.99
C SER A 87 7.42 13.56 0.77
N ILE A 88 7.33 13.02 -0.45
CA ILE A 88 7.33 13.79 -1.70
C ILE A 88 6.09 14.68 -1.77
N MET A 89 4.90 14.11 -1.55
CA MET A 89 3.63 14.85 -1.58
C MET A 89 3.57 15.97 -0.52
N SER A 90 4.17 15.73 0.66
CA SER A 90 4.28 16.73 1.73
C SER A 90 5.28 17.85 1.40
N ALA A 91 6.27 17.59 0.55
CA ALA A 91 7.24 18.58 0.11
C ALA A 91 6.69 19.48 -1.01
N ASP A 92 5.92 18.93 -1.96
CA ASP A 92 5.31 19.69 -3.06
C ASP A 92 4.18 20.62 -2.58
N SER A 93 3.52 20.30 -1.46
CA SER A 93 2.49 21.15 -0.85
C SER A 93 3.04 22.40 -0.12
N LEU A 94 4.36 22.56 -0.05
CA LEU A 94 5.05 23.74 0.53
C LEU A 94 5.52 24.77 -0.52
N GLN A 95 5.20 24.60 -1.81
CA GLN A 95 5.45 25.60 -2.87
C GLN A 95 4.19 26.34 -3.30
#